data_AF-A0A4R3GZG9-F1
#
_entry.id   AF-A0A4R3GZG9-F1
#
_cell.length_a   1.000
_cell.length_b   1.000
_cell.length_c   1.000
_cell.angle_alpha   90.00
_cell.angle_beta   90.00
_cell.angle_gamma   90.00
#
_symmetry.space_group_name_H-M   'P 1'
#
loop_
_entity.id
_entity.type
_entity.pdbx_description
1 polymer ?
#
loop_
_entity_poly.entity_id
_entity_poly.type
_entity_poly.pdbx_seq_one_letter_code
_entity_poly.pdbx_strand_id
1 'polypeptide(L)'
;MKISQDELAQVLGLTFQQVQKYERGTNRVSASMLVRIAAKLQTTVGSLVGEDVVAEQDVAMLTALSTPGAIDLLRAYGQATPKGRKAILNVARTLVEPDETADVA
;
A
#
# COMPACT_ATOMS: atom_id res chain seq x y z
N MET A 1 2.34 9.49 11.12
CA MET A 1 3.24 10.66 11.27
C MET A 1 2.40 11.88 11.64
N LYS A 2 2.91 12.79 12.47
CA LYS A 2 2.27 14.09 12.73
C LYS A 2 3.23 15.19 12.29
N ILE A 3 2.94 15.83 11.15
CA ILE A 3 3.59 17.07 10.68
C ILE A 3 2.59 18.21 10.87
N SER A 4 3.05 19.41 11.25
CA SER A 4 2.16 20.57 11.34
C SER A 4 1.86 21.15 9.95
N GLN A 5 0.74 21.85 9.81
CA GLN A 5 0.40 22.54 8.56
C GLN A 5 1.42 23.62 8.19
N ASP A 6 1.98 24.32 9.18
CA ASP A 6 3.06 25.30 8.97
C ASP A 6 4.32 24.63 8.41
N GLU A 7 4.69 23.48 8.95
CA GLU A 7 5.86 22.73 8.49
C GLU A 7 5.63 22.17 7.06
N LEU A 8 4.42 21.67 6.78
CA LEU A 8 4.04 21.26 5.42
C LEU A 8 4.10 22.42 4.44
N ALA A 9 3.59 23.60 4.82
CA ALA A 9 3.62 24.79 4.00
C ALA A 9 5.06 25.21 3.68
N GLN A 10 5.94 25.25 4.68
CA GLN A 10 7.34 25.61 4.52
C GLN A 10 8.06 24.69 3.53
N VAL A 11 7.85 23.38 3.64
CA VAL A 11 8.50 22.39 2.76
C VAL A 11 7.95 22.43 1.33
N LEU A 12 6.68 22.79 1.17
CA LEU A 12 6.06 22.93 -0.16
C LEU A 12 6.32 24.30 -0.82
N GLY A 13 6.91 25.25 -0.08
CA GLY A 13 7.09 26.63 -0.56
C GLY A 13 5.75 27.36 -0.67
N LEU A 14 4.81 27.06 0.23
CA LEU A 14 3.48 27.64 0.30
C LEU A 14 3.33 28.45 1.59
N THR A 15 2.34 29.34 1.62
CA THR A 15 1.93 29.97 2.87
C THR A 15 1.04 29.03 3.68
N PHE A 16 1.03 29.19 5.01
CA PHE A 16 0.10 28.47 5.89
C PHE A 16 -1.35 28.58 5.41
N GLN A 17 -1.77 29.79 5.03
CA GLN A 17 -3.11 30.03 4.51
C GLN A 17 -3.39 29.28 3.20
N GLN A 18 -2.40 29.08 2.33
CA GLN A 18 -2.57 28.29 1.11
C GLN A 18 -2.82 26.82 1.42
N VAL A 19 -2.06 26.24 2.37
CA VAL A 19 -2.31 24.86 2.84
C VAL A 19 -3.71 24.73 3.43
N GLN A 20 -4.13 25.69 4.28
CA GLN A 20 -5.50 25.70 4.80
C GLN A 20 -6.56 25.81 3.69
N LYS A 21 -6.31 26.57 2.63
CA LYS A 21 -7.25 26.67 1.50
C LYS A 21 -7.36 25.36 0.72
N TYR A 22 -6.27 24.60 0.60
CA TYR A 22 -6.27 23.27 -0.01
C TYR A 22 -7.05 22.28 0.84
N GLU A 23 -6.80 22.22 2.15
CA GLU A 23 -7.53 21.32 3.04
C GLU A 23 -9.04 21.61 3.10
N ARG A 24 -9.41 22.89 3.09
CA ARG A 24 -10.83 23.31 3.05
C ARG A 24 -11.46 23.21 1.67
N GLY A 25 -10.70 22.82 0.64
CA GLY A 25 -11.18 22.72 -0.74
C GLY A 25 -11.57 24.05 -1.40
N THR A 26 -11.19 25.18 -0.78
CA THR A 26 -11.50 26.52 -1.32
C THR A 26 -10.59 26.92 -2.48
N ASN A 27 -9.40 26.31 -2.55
CA ASN A 27 -8.51 26.39 -3.70
C ASN A 27 -8.30 25.00 -4.32
N ARG A 28 -8.31 24.94 -5.66
CA ARG A 28 -7.87 23.73 -6.38
C ARG A 28 -6.37 23.53 -6.22
N VAL A 29 -5.97 22.27 -6.16
CA VAL A 29 -4.57 21.83 -6.13
C VAL A 29 -4.20 21.35 -7.52
N SER A 30 -3.06 21.79 -8.06
CA SER A 30 -2.56 21.26 -9.34
C SER A 30 -2.05 19.82 -9.17
N ALA A 31 -2.07 19.03 -10.25
CA ALA A 31 -1.56 17.65 -10.21
C ALA A 31 -0.10 17.57 -9.73
N SER A 32 0.75 18.49 -10.21
CA SER A 32 2.15 18.61 -9.74
C SER A 32 2.23 18.85 -8.23
N MET A 33 1.36 19.70 -7.68
CA MET A 33 1.36 19.99 -6.25
C MET A 33 0.85 18.79 -5.43
N LEU A 34 -0.18 18.07 -5.91
CA LEU A 34 -0.66 16.82 -5.30
C LEU A 34 0.47 15.79 -5.18
N VAL A 35 1.28 15.60 -6.23
CA VAL A 35 2.44 14.68 -6.20
C VAL A 35 3.46 15.11 -5.13
N ARG A 36 3.73 16.42 -5.02
CA ARG A 36 4.66 16.94 -4.00
C ARG A 36 4.13 16.74 -2.57
N ILE A 37 2.84 16.96 -2.36
CA ILE A 37 2.18 16.74 -1.07
C ILE A 37 2.27 15.26 -0.70
N ALA A 38 1.94 14.35 -1.63
CA ALA A 38 2.00 12.91 -1.42
C ALA A 38 3.42 12.44 -1.02
N ALA A 39 4.44 12.90 -1.76
CA ALA A 39 5.83 12.61 -1.45
C ALA A 39 6.23 13.10 -0.04
N LYS A 40 5.80 14.29 0.36
CA LYS A 40 6.12 14.85 1.69
C LYS A 40 5.39 14.13 2.82
N LEU A 41 4.15 13.71 2.59
CA LEU A 41 3.34 12.96 3.55
C LEU A 41 3.64 11.46 3.54
N GLN A 42 4.57 11.00 2.68
CA GLN A 42 4.92 9.59 2.50
C GLN A 42 3.69 8.72 2.19
N THR A 43 2.82 9.23 1.33
CA THR A 43 1.61 8.54 0.86
C THR A 43 1.51 8.58 -0.67
N THR A 44 0.45 8.01 -1.24
CA THR A 44 0.16 8.05 -2.67
C THR A 44 -0.74 9.24 -3.02
N VAL A 45 -0.77 9.65 -4.30
CA VAL A 45 -1.76 10.65 -4.75
C VAL A 45 -3.18 10.09 -4.62
N GLY A 46 -3.38 8.79 -4.86
CA GLY A 46 -4.66 8.10 -4.67
C GLY A 46 -5.20 8.31 -3.26
N SER A 47 -4.35 8.11 -2.25
CA SER A 47 -4.68 8.36 -0.84
C SER A 47 -5.20 9.76 -0.57
N LEU A 48 -4.59 10.78 -1.18
CA LEU A 48 -4.99 12.18 -1.00
C LEU A 48 -6.33 12.52 -1.65
N VAL A 49 -6.69 11.83 -2.73
CA VAL A 49 -7.94 12.07 -3.47
C VAL A 49 -9.06 11.08 -3.08
N GLY A 50 -8.81 10.20 -2.11
CA GLY A 50 -9.76 9.16 -1.71
C GLY A 50 -9.87 8.00 -2.70
N GLU A 51 -8.90 7.88 -3.61
CA GLU A 51 -8.72 6.77 -4.55
C GLU A 51 -7.63 5.80 -4.07
N ASP A 52 -7.35 5.74 -2.77
CA ASP A 52 -6.73 4.53 -2.21
C ASP A 52 -7.74 3.39 -2.42
N VAL A 53 -7.72 2.82 -3.62
CA VAL A 53 -7.86 1.38 -3.76
C VAL A 53 -6.75 0.83 -2.88
N VAL A 54 -7.12 0.41 -1.67
CA VAL A 54 -6.38 -0.69 -1.04
C VAL A 54 -6.30 -1.72 -2.15
N ALA A 55 -5.12 -1.92 -2.73
CA ALA A 55 -5.02 -2.78 -3.91
C ALA A 55 -5.71 -4.08 -3.51
N GLU A 56 -6.56 -4.65 -4.37
CA GLU A 56 -7.22 -5.93 -4.03
C GLU A 56 -6.18 -6.97 -3.56
N GLN A 57 -4.94 -6.84 -4.06
CA GLN A 57 -3.76 -7.56 -3.62
C GLN A 57 -3.41 -7.35 -2.13
N ASP A 58 -3.47 -6.13 -1.60
CA ASP A 58 -3.21 -5.82 -0.18
C ASP A 58 -4.32 -6.38 0.70
N VAL A 59 -5.59 -6.26 0.29
CA VAL A 59 -6.72 -6.86 1.01
C VAL A 59 -6.62 -8.38 1.00
N ALA A 60 -6.38 -8.99 -0.16
CA ALA A 60 -6.22 -10.43 -0.30
C ALA A 60 -5.02 -10.96 0.50
N MET A 61 -3.90 -10.21 0.54
CA MET A 61 -2.75 -10.53 1.38
C MET A 61 -3.10 -10.49 2.87
N LEU A 62 -3.79 -9.45 3.32
CA LEU A 62 -4.29 -9.32 4.70
C LEU A 62 -5.24 -10.47 5.07
N THR A 63 -6.15 -10.84 4.16
CA THR A 63 -7.05 -11.99 4.33
C THR A 63 -6.27 -13.30 4.39
N ALA A 64 -5.29 -13.51 3.52
CA ALA A 64 -4.45 -14.71 3.50
C ALA A 64 -3.60 -14.86 4.77
N LEU A 65 -3.07 -13.75 5.32
CA LEU A 65 -2.37 -13.76 6.61
C LEU A 65 -3.30 -14.05 7.79
N SER A 66 -4.61 -13.84 7.65
CA SER A 66 -5.60 -14.18 8.66
C SER A 66 -5.97 -15.67 8.65
N THR A 67 -5.55 -16.44 7.64
CA THR A 67 -5.76 -17.88 7.59
C THR A 67 -4.98 -18.59 8.72
N PRO A 68 -5.60 -19.48 9.49
CA PRO A 68 -4.91 -20.26 10.52
C PRO A 68 -3.67 -20.97 9.95
N GLY A 69 -2.52 -20.79 10.58
CA GLY A 69 -1.23 -21.37 10.16
C GLY A 69 -0.46 -20.58 9.09
N ALA A 70 -1.02 -19.52 8.51
CA ALA A 70 -0.31 -18.70 7.50
C ALA A 70 0.96 -18.04 8.06
N ILE A 71 0.88 -17.49 9.27
CA ILE A 71 2.03 -16.86 9.93
C ILE A 71 3.12 -17.88 10.28
N ASP A 72 2.74 -19.09 10.69
CA ASP A 72 3.70 -20.14 11.03
C ASP A 72 4.43 -20.65 9.78
N LEU A 73 3.74 -20.77 8.65
CA LEU A 73 4.34 -21.07 7.35
C LEU A 73 5.32 -19.98 6.92
N LEU A 74 4.93 -18.71 7.04
CA LEU A 74 5.78 -17.57 6.69
C LEU A 74 7.04 -17.51 7.57
N ARG A 75 6.89 -17.77 8.88
CA ARG A 75 8.02 -17.83 9.82
C ARG A 75 8.98 -18.97 9.47
N ALA A 76 8.46 -20.15 9.16
CA ALA A 76 9.25 -21.30 8.72
C ALA A 76 10.00 -21.01 7.41
N TYR A 77 9.34 -20.36 6.45
CA TYR A 77 9.95 -19.94 5.19
C TYR A 77 11.09 -18.93 5.38
N GLY A 78 10.91 -17.94 6.28
CA GLY A 78 11.92 -16.93 6.58
C GLY A 78 13.23 -17.54 7.11
N GLN A 79 13.11 -18.54 7.99
CA GLN A 79 14.26 -19.23 8.61
C GLN A 79 14.88 -20.33 7.73
N ALA A 80 14.20 -20.75 6.65
CA ALA A 80 14.68 -21.83 5.79
C ALA A 80 15.88 -21.42 4.92
N THR A 81 16.71 -22.41 4.56
CA THR A 81 17.80 -22.26 3.59
C THR A 81 17.27 -21.97 2.18
N PRO A 82 18.09 -21.48 1.23
CA PRO A 82 17.64 -21.28 -0.15
C PRO A 82 17.05 -22.54 -0.80
N LYS A 83 17.61 -23.72 -0.50
CA LYS A 83 17.07 -25.01 -0.96
C LYS A 83 15.76 -25.37 -0.24
N GLY A 84 15.67 -25.09 1.06
CA GLY A 84 14.46 -25.30 1.86
C GLY A 84 13.28 -24.44 1.38
N ARG A 85 13.52 -23.15 1.08
CA ARG A 85 12.52 -22.24 0.51
C ARG A 85 11.94 -22.77 -0.80
N LYS A 86 12.80 -23.25 -1.69
CA LYS A 86 12.37 -23.89 -2.95
C LYS A 86 11.52 -25.15 -2.70
N ALA A 87 11.93 -25.99 -1.76
CA ALA A 87 11.17 -27.19 -1.41
C ALA A 87 9.78 -26.86 -0.83
N ILE A 88 9.69 -25.89 0.08
CA ILE A 88 8.43 -25.40 0.66
C ILE A 88 7.49 -24.92 -0.45
N LEU A 89 7.99 -24.08 -1.36
CA LEU A 89 7.17 -23.56 -2.47
C LEU A 89 6.73 -24.66 -3.44
N ASN A 90 7.58 -25.65 -3.70
CA ASN A 90 7.22 -26.78 -4.56
C ASN A 90 6.07 -27.59 -3.94
N VAL A 91 6.18 -27.94 -2.66
CA VAL A 91 5.12 -28.66 -1.94
C VAL A 91 3.83 -27.84 -1.92
N ALA A 92 3.92 -26.55 -1.58
CA ALA A 92 2.75 -25.67 -1.58
C ALA A 92 2.06 -25.65 -2.96
N ARG A 93 2.82 -25.52 -4.06
CA ARG A 93 2.27 -25.55 -5.42
C ARG A 93 1.62 -26.87 -5.79
N THR A 94 2.15 -28.00 -5.32
CA THR A 94 1.53 -29.32 -5.59
C THR A 94 0.23 -29.55 -4.85
N LEU A 95 -0.03 -28.79 -3.77
CA LEU A 95 -1.22 -28.93 -2.93
C LEU A 95 -2.30 -27.90 -3.25
N VAL A 96 -2.02 -26.93 -4.13
CA VAL A 96 -2.99 -25.96 -4.61
C VAL A 96 -3.60 -26.52 -5.89
N GLU A 97 -4.92 -26.70 -5.91
CA GLU A 97 -5.65 -27.04 -7.14
C GLU A 97 -5.52 -25.88 -8.14
N PRO A 98 -5.31 -26.14 -9.44
CA PRO A 98 -5.33 -25.08 -10.43
C PRO A 98 -6.69 -24.39 -10.40
N ASP A 99 -6.67 -23.07 -10.41
CA ASP A 99 -7.88 -22.25 -10.43
C ASP A 99 -8.62 -22.49 -11.75
N GLU A 100 -9.64 -23.36 -11.75
CA GLU A 100 -10.50 -23.66 -12.91
C GLU A 100 -11.31 -22.45 -13.38
N THR A 101 -11.25 -21.31 -12.67
CA THR A 101 -12.03 -20.11 -13.00
C THR A 101 -11.37 -19.16 -14.02
N ALA A 102 -10.16 -19.46 -14.50
CA ALA A 102 -9.45 -18.60 -15.44
C ALA A 102 -9.74 -18.87 -16.94
N ASP A 103 -10.55 -19.87 -17.29
CA ASP A 103 -10.83 -20.27 -18.70
C ASP A 103 -12.24 -19.89 -19.20
N VAL A 104 -12.82 -18.82 -18.67
CA VAL A 104 -14.02 -18.20 -19.24
C VAL A 104 -13.81 -16.69 -19.42
N ALA A 105 -12.99 -16.34 -20.42
CA ALA A 105 -12.94 -15.00 -21.01
C ALA A 105 -12.71 -15.09 -22.52
#